data_AF-A0A960X5J6-F1
#
_entry.id   AF-A0A960X5J6-F1
#
_cell.length_a   1.000
_cell.length_b   1.000
_cell.length_c   1.000
_cell.angle_alpha   90.00
_cell.angle_beta   90.00
_cell.angle_gamma   90.00
#
_symmetry.space_group_name_H-M   'P 1'
#
loop_
_entity.id
_entity.type
_entity.pdbx_description
1 polymer ?
#
loop_
_entity_poly.entity_id
_entity_poly.type
_entity_poly.pdbx_seq_one_letter_code
_entity_poly.pdbx_strand_id
1 'polypeptide(L)'
;MWARIVEVCLAAFLCISTWIFPDPRPFWILNFCLAAWICVFSFLSFYPPLRKIHLMNGIPILILCLVAMVQPNPPPPPLFQSYMTLALLLVLFVIIPTHASRPPDPWVHFYNLSKDDHGH
;
A
#
# COMPACT_ATOMS: atom_id res chain seq x y z
N MET A 1 -9.92 0.82 -6.85
CA MET A 1 -8.84 0.54 -7.84
C MET A 1 -7.72 1.56 -7.70
N TRP A 2 -8.03 2.84 -7.52
CA TRP A 2 -7.04 3.91 -7.34
C TRP A 2 -6.05 3.65 -6.19
N ALA A 3 -6.50 3.16 -5.03
CA ALA A 3 -5.61 2.86 -3.90
C ALA A 3 -4.44 1.93 -4.27
N ARG A 4 -4.68 0.88 -5.05
CA ARG A 4 -3.62 -0.06 -5.47
C ARG A 4 -2.66 0.56 -6.48
N ILE A 5 -3.15 1.47 -7.32
CA ILE A 5 -2.30 2.23 -8.26
C ILE A 5 -1.37 3.15 -7.47
N VAL A 6 -1.89 3.85 -6.47
CA VAL A 6 -1.09 4.74 -5.62
C VAL A 6 -0.01 3.97 -4.85
N GLU A 7 -0.32 2.77 -4.33
CA GLU A 7 0.70 1.93 -3.70
C GLU A 7 1.83 1.54 -4.65
N VAL A 8 1.52 1.24 -5.91
CA VAL A 8 2.55 0.99 -6.93
C VAL A 8 3.37 2.24 -7.23
N CYS A 9 2.75 3.42 -7.30
CA CYS A 9 3.48 4.69 -7.43
C CYS A 9 4.42 4.94 -6.24
N LEU A 10 3.97 4.64 -5.01
CA LEU A 10 4.79 4.76 -3.80
C LEU A 10 5.94 3.74 -3.79
N ALA A 11 5.71 2.51 -4.28
CA ALA A 11 6.77 1.51 -4.47
C ALA A 11 7.80 1.98 -5.51
N ALA A 12 7.37 2.57 -6.61
CA ALA A 12 8.27 3.15 -7.61
C ALA A 12 9.08 4.32 -7.01
N PHE A 13 8.46 5.17 -6.19
CA PHE A 13 9.16 6.21 -5.45
C PHE A 13 10.18 5.63 -4.48
N LEU A 14 9.87 4.54 -3.77
CA LEU A 14 10.80 3.86 -2.87
C LEU A 14 12.05 3.36 -3.61
N CYS A 15 11.90 2.83 -4.83
CA CYS A 15 13.05 2.52 -5.69
C CYS A 15 13.87 3.77 -5.99
N ILE A 16 13.23 4.83 -6.49
CA ILE A 16 13.89 6.08 -6.90
C ILE A 16 14.61 6.76 -5.72
N SER A 17 14.09 6.58 -4.50
CA SER A 17 14.62 7.20 -3.28
C SER A 17 16.08 6.85 -3.01
N THR A 18 16.55 5.68 -3.47
CA THR A 18 17.96 5.24 -3.32
C THR A 18 18.97 6.13 -4.03
N TRP A 19 18.54 6.83 -5.10
CA TRP A 19 19.37 7.79 -5.83
C TRP A 19 19.20 9.23 -5.32
N ILE A 20 18.04 9.55 -4.75
CA ILE A 20 17.75 10.88 -4.18
C ILE A 20 18.47 11.03 -2.83
N PHE A 21 18.45 9.98 -2.01
CA PHE A 21 19.08 9.93 -0.71
C PHE A 21 20.23 8.91 -0.78
N PRO A 22 21.50 9.35 -0.84
CA PRO A 22 22.63 8.45 -0.98
C PRO A 22 22.79 7.59 0.27
N ASP A 23 22.34 6.35 0.20
CA ASP A 23 22.31 5.44 1.34
C ASP A 23 23.51 4.48 1.38
N PRO A 24 23.82 3.95 2.57
CA PRO A 24 24.66 2.76 2.68
C PRO A 24 24.07 1.60 1.86
N ARG A 25 24.93 0.87 1.13
CA ARG A 25 24.58 -0.28 0.29
C ARG A 25 23.49 -1.24 0.82
N PRO A 26 23.39 -1.60 2.12
CA PRO A 26 22.34 -2.50 2.59
C PRO A 26 20.91 -1.95 2.42
N PHE A 27 20.70 -0.63 2.46
CA PHE A 27 19.37 -0.05 2.36
C PHE A 27 18.79 -0.12 0.94
N TRP A 28 19.64 -0.19 -0.09
CA TRP A 28 19.17 -0.33 -1.46
C TRP A 28 18.47 -1.66 -1.68
N ILE A 29 19.07 -2.74 -1.19
CA ILE A 29 18.48 -4.09 -1.27
C ILE A 29 17.14 -4.10 -0.53
N LEU A 30 17.09 -3.50 0.67
CA LEU A 30 15.85 -3.37 1.41
C LEU A 30 14.78 -2.63 0.59
N ASN A 31 15.11 -1.47 0.02
CA ASN A 31 14.17 -0.68 -0.78
C ASN A 31 13.63 -1.43 -1.98
N PHE A 32 14.48 -2.14 -2.73
CA PHE A 32 14.03 -2.97 -3.84
C PHE A 32 13.16 -4.15 -3.40
N CYS A 33 13.52 -4.83 -2.30
CA CYS A 33 12.71 -5.92 -1.75
C CYS A 33 11.32 -5.44 -1.32
N LEU A 34 11.26 -4.32 -0.60
CA LEU A 34 10.00 -3.74 -0.14
C LEU A 34 9.16 -3.21 -1.31
N ALA A 35 9.77 -2.55 -2.30
CA ALA A 35 9.07 -2.08 -3.48
C ALA A 35 8.52 -3.24 -4.32
N ALA A 36 9.31 -4.30 -4.54
CA ALA A 36 8.87 -5.49 -5.25
C ALA A 36 7.70 -6.16 -4.52
N TRP A 37 7.78 -6.28 -3.19
CA TRP A 37 6.70 -6.78 -2.35
C TRP A 37 5.42 -5.97 -2.57
N ILE A 38 5.48 -4.65 -2.37
CA ILE A 38 4.33 -3.77 -2.51
C ILE A 38 3.72 -3.89 -3.91
N CYS A 39 4.54 -3.88 -4.96
CA CYS A 39 4.07 -4.04 -6.34
C CYS A 39 3.33 -5.37 -6.55
N VAL A 40 3.94 -6.50 -6.17
CA VAL A 40 3.36 -7.83 -6.38
C VAL A 40 2.02 -7.97 -5.66
N PHE A 41 1.95 -7.63 -4.37
CA PHE A 41 0.72 -7.76 -3.59
C PHE A 41 -0.36 -6.75 -4.02
N SER A 42 0.03 -5.56 -4.48
CA SER A 42 -0.90 -4.58 -5.06
C SER A 42 -1.54 -5.10 -6.34
N PHE A 43 -0.73 -5.64 -7.27
CA PHE A 43 -1.25 -6.21 -8.52
C PHE A 43 -2.08 -7.47 -8.28
N LEU A 44 -1.62 -8.35 -7.41
CA LEU A 44 -2.31 -9.61 -7.12
C LEU A 44 -3.68 -9.37 -6.46
N SER A 45 -3.86 -8.25 -5.77
CA SER A 45 -5.14 -7.86 -5.19
C SER A 45 -6.24 -7.53 -6.21
N PHE A 46 -5.91 -7.31 -7.49
CA PHE A 46 -6.91 -7.14 -8.54
C PHE A 46 -7.65 -8.44 -8.84
N TYR A 47 -7.05 -9.59 -8.56
CA TYR A 47 -7.69 -10.88 -8.77
C TYR A 47 -8.79 -11.10 -7.72
N PRO A 48 -10.06 -11.39 -8.12
CA PRO A 48 -11.20 -11.46 -7.21
C PRO A 48 -11.04 -12.34 -5.95
N PRO A 49 -10.46 -13.56 -6.01
CA PRO A 49 -10.29 -14.36 -4.80
C PRO A 49 -9.16 -13.85 -3.89
N LEU A 50 -8.23 -13.04 -4.40
CA LEU A 50 -7.09 -12.49 -3.66
C LEU A 50 -7.28 -11.00 -3.31
N ARG A 51 -8.52 -10.50 -3.34
CA ARG A 51 -8.84 -9.09 -3.08
C ARG A 51 -8.31 -8.55 -1.75
N LYS A 52 -8.11 -9.40 -0.74
CA LYS A 52 -7.60 -9.01 0.58
C LYS A 52 -6.09 -9.10 0.71
N ILE A 53 -5.38 -9.61 -0.31
CA ILE A 53 -3.95 -9.87 -0.22
C ILE A 53 -3.11 -8.59 -0.11
N HIS A 54 -3.69 -7.44 -0.50
CA HIS A 54 -3.05 -6.14 -0.31
C HIS A 54 -2.78 -5.82 1.18
N LEU A 55 -3.47 -6.46 2.12
CA LEU A 55 -3.20 -6.30 3.55
C LEU A 55 -1.78 -6.78 3.92
N MET A 56 -1.15 -7.62 3.09
CA MET A 56 0.26 -8.00 3.23
C MET A 56 1.22 -6.84 3.03
N ASN A 57 0.77 -5.71 2.46
CA ASN A 57 1.53 -4.46 2.46
C ASN A 57 1.65 -3.85 3.87
N GLY A 58 0.94 -4.37 4.88
CA GLY A 58 1.20 -4.06 6.29
C GLY A 58 2.62 -4.42 6.76
N ILE A 59 3.24 -5.44 6.16
CA ILE A 59 4.61 -5.86 6.50
C ILE A 59 5.63 -4.80 6.06
N PRO A 60 5.71 -4.36 4.79
CA PRO A 60 6.65 -3.33 4.38
C PRO A 60 6.42 -2.00 5.10
N ILE A 61 5.16 -1.65 5.41
CA ILE A 61 4.83 -0.49 6.25
C ILE A 61 5.51 -0.58 7.62
N LEU A 62 5.34 -1.71 8.31
CA LEU A 62 5.91 -1.91 9.64
C LEU A 62 7.44 -1.89 9.60
N ILE A 63 8.05 -2.49 8.57
CA ILE A 63 9.49 -2.44 8.36
C ILE A 63 9.98 -1.00 8.17
N LEU A 64 9.32 -0.21 7.31
CA LEU A 64 9.67 1.20 7.11
C LEU A 64 9.56 2.02 8.40
N CYS A 65 8.50 1.81 9.19
CA CYS A 65 8.35 2.44 10.51
C CYS A 65 9.48 2.07 11.47
N LEU A 66 9.81 0.78 11.59
CA LEU A 66 10.87 0.32 12.48
C LEU A 66 12.22 0.89 12.06
N VAL A 67 12.54 0.86 10.76
CA VAL A 67 13.80 1.43 10.24
C VAL A 67 13.85 2.94 10.49
N ALA A 68 12.75 3.67 10.26
CA ALA A 68 12.66 5.10 10.56
C ALA A 68 12.93 5.41 12.04
N MET A 69 12.48 4.54 12.97
CA MET A 69 12.64 4.72 14.41
C MET A 69 14.02 4.35 14.94
N VAL A 70 14.77 3.47 14.24
CA VAL A 70 16.15 3.07 14.61
C VAL A 70 17.19 4.13 14.21
N GLN A 71 16.75 5.30 13.75
CA GLN A 71 17.62 6.40 13.36
C GLN A 71 18.71 6.72 14.41
N PRO A 72 19.95 6.99 13.98
CA PRO A 72 21.09 7.07 14.89
C PRO A 72 21.15 8.35 15.72
N ASN A 73 20.69 9.51 15.21
CA ASN A 73 20.73 10.79 15.93
C ASN A 73 19.67 11.78 15.41
N PRO A 74 19.10 12.65 16.27
CA PRO A 74 18.29 13.79 15.85
C PRO A 74 19.18 14.97 15.38
N PRO A 75 18.77 15.74 14.34
CA PRO A 75 17.57 15.53 13.54
C PRO A 75 17.70 14.33 12.59
N PRO A 76 16.58 13.63 12.27
CA PRO A 76 16.59 12.48 11.38
C PRO A 76 17.26 12.82 10.04
N PRO A 77 18.15 11.96 9.51
CA PRO A 77 18.59 12.10 8.13
C PRO A 77 17.38 12.03 7.17
N PRO A 78 17.42 12.72 6.01
CA PRO A 78 16.29 12.81 5.09
C PRO A 78 15.69 11.45 4.66
N LEU A 79 16.53 10.42 4.56
CA LEU A 79 16.09 9.05 4.26
C LEU A 79 15.05 8.53 5.26
N PHE A 80 15.33 8.64 6.56
CA PHE A 80 14.46 8.11 7.61
C PHE A 80 13.14 8.88 7.66
N GLN A 81 13.17 10.19 7.36
CA GLN A 81 11.96 11.01 7.22
C GLN A 81 11.10 10.55 6.04
N SER A 82 11.76 10.22 4.90
CA SER A 82 11.10 9.68 3.71
C SER A 82 10.42 8.35 4.02
N TYR A 83 11.09 7.42 4.71
CA TYR A 83 10.49 6.14 5.11
C TYR A 83 9.27 6.32 6.02
N MET A 84 9.32 7.22 6.99
CA MET A 84 8.18 7.49 7.86
C MET A 84 7.00 8.08 7.07
N THR A 85 7.29 8.99 6.12
CA THR A 85 6.27 9.59 5.25
C THR A 85 5.63 8.54 4.33
N LEU A 86 6.44 7.66 3.73
CA LEU A 86 5.96 6.57 2.89
C LEU A 86 5.13 5.57 3.68
N ALA A 87 5.57 5.20 4.88
CA ALA A 87 4.83 4.31 5.76
C ALA A 87 3.45 4.89 6.11
N LEU A 88 3.39 6.18 6.46
CA LEU A 88 2.13 6.87 6.75
C LEU A 88 1.18 6.85 5.54
N LEU A 89 1.68 7.21 4.35
CA LEU A 89 0.88 7.19 3.12
C LEU A 89 0.38 5.78 2.79
N LEU A 90 1.25 4.78 2.87
CA LEU A 90 0.89 3.39 2.62
C LEU A 90 -0.16 2.88 3.62
N VAL A 91 -0.09 3.24 4.90
CA VAL A 91 -1.12 2.86 5.90
C VAL A 91 -2.51 3.34 5.48
N LEU A 92 -2.61 4.59 5.02
CA LEU A 92 -3.89 5.16 4.58
C LEU A 92 -4.48 4.33 3.43
N PHE A 93 -3.65 3.88 2.48
CA PHE A 93 -4.11 3.10 1.34
C PHE A 93 -4.31 1.62 1.62
N VAL A 94 -3.58 1.05 2.58
CA VAL A 94 -3.71 -0.37 2.94
C VAL A 94 -5.08 -0.66 3.55
N ILE A 95 -5.67 0.32 4.24
CA ILE A 95 -7.00 0.20 4.87
C ILE A 95 -8.12 0.26 3.81
N ILE A 96 -7.92 1.00 2.71
CA ILE A 96 -8.94 1.20 1.69
C ILE A 96 -9.12 -0.07 0.85
N PRO A 97 -10.31 -0.68 0.77
CA PRO A 97 -10.49 -1.90 -0.02
C PRO A 97 -10.23 -1.67 -1.51
N THR A 98 -9.71 -2.69 -2.20
CA THR A 98 -9.39 -2.62 -3.63
C THR A 98 -10.58 -2.17 -4.50
N HIS A 99 -11.82 -2.51 -4.10
CA HIS A 99 -13.05 -2.20 -4.84
C HIS A 99 -13.87 -1.08 -4.21
N ALA A 100 -13.25 -0.11 -3.52
CA ALA A 100 -13.95 1.02 -2.88
C ALA A 100 -14.80 1.90 -3.85
N SER A 101 -14.54 1.82 -5.16
CA SER A 101 -15.31 2.53 -6.19
C SER A 101 -16.61 1.84 -6.57
N ARG A 102 -16.84 0.60 -6.10
CA ARG A 102 -18.10 -0.14 -6.31
C ARG A 102 -18.96 -0.01 -5.06
N PRO A 103 -20.30 0.04 -5.22
CA PRO A 103 -21.19 -0.04 -4.07
C PRO A 103 -20.94 -1.36 -3.30
N PRO A 104 -21.13 -1.38 -1.97
CA PRO A 104 -20.99 -2.59 -1.19
C PRO A 104 -21.91 -3.69 -1.73
N ASP A 105 -21.40 -4.93 -1.82
CA ASP A 105 -22.19 -6.08 -2.28
C ASP A 105 -23.55 -6.24 -1.55
N PRO A 106 -23.68 -5.96 -0.22
CA PRO A 106 -24.97 -6.00 0.45
C PRO A 106 -26.00 -5.00 -0.09
N TRP A 107 -25.56 -3.82 -0.55
CA TRP A 107 -26.46 -2.80 -1.08
C TRP A 107 -26.97 -3.21 -2.47
N VAL A 108 -26.08 -3.79 -3.29
CA VAL A 108 -26.45 -4.33 -4.60
C VAL A 108 -27.46 -5.47 -4.44
N HIS A 109 -27.23 -6.37 -3.48
CA HIS A 109 -28.16 -7.47 -3.20
C HIS A 109 -29.53 -6.97 -2.72
N PHE A 110 -29.56 -5.97 -1.83
CA PHE A 110 -30.81 -5.37 -1.37
C PHE A 110 -31.60 -4.73 -2.51
N TYR A 111 -30.93 -3.96 -3.37
CA TYR A 111 -31.59 -3.29 -4.50
C TYR A 111 -32.15 -4.30 -5.51
N ASN A 112 -31.44 -5.40 -5.76
CA ASN A 112 -31.92 -6.46 -6.66
C ASN A 112 -33.14 -7.18 -6.08
N LEU A 113 -33.14 -7.51 -4.78
CA LEU A 113 -34.31 -8.10 -4.10
C LEU A 113 -35.55 -7.19 -4.20
N SER A 114 -35.39 -5.89 -3.95
CA SER A 114 -36.50 -4.93 -4.04
C SER A 114 -37.09 -4.81 -5.45
N LYS A 115 -36.29 -5.10 -6.48
CA LYS A 115 -36.72 -5.03 -7.88
C LYS A 115 -37.52 -6.27 -8.27
N ASP A 116 -37.20 -7.42 -7.70
CA ASP A 116 -37.92 -8.67 -7.90
C ASP A 116 -39.28 -8.66 -7.14
N ASP A 117 -39.35 -8.01 -5.98
CA ASP A 117 -40.58 -7.87 -5.17
C ASP A 117 -41.62 -6.87 -5.75
N HIS A 118 -41.20 -5.99 -6.68
CA HIS A 118 -42.08 -5.02 -7.34
C HIS A 118 -42.33 -5.33 -8.81
N GLY A 119 -41.98 -6.54 -9.26
CA GLY A 119 -42.33 -7.08 -10.57
C GLY A 119 -43.79 -7.55 -10.63
N HIS A 120 -44.73 -6.62 -10.47
CA HIS A 120 -46.13 -6.74 -10.92
C HIS A 120 -46.42 -5.68 -11.98
#